data_AF-A0A933F868-F1
#
_entry.id   AF-A0A933F868-F1
#
_cell.length_a   1.000
_cell.length_b   1.000
_cell.length_c   1.000
_cell.angle_alpha   90.00
_cell.angle_beta   90.00
_cell.angle_gamma   90.00
#
_symmetry.space_group_name_H-M   'P 1'
#
loop_
_entity.id
_entity.type
_entity.pdbx_description
1 polymer ?
#
loop_
_entity_poly.entity_id
_entity_poly.type
_entity_poly.pdbx_seq_one_letter_code
_entity_poly.pdbx_strand_id
1 'polypeptide(L)'
;VWTMTAVFKSIPESLEEAAMNLGASRLKTFFTVALPLATPGLIASTLLVFLYSLDEFTGTLLVGSPFVLTLPVYMYRTSVGYELQVASIAALILMLPGILLLVLLERYMKAEYLSMFGRL
;
A
#
# COMPACT_ATOMS: atom_id res chain seq x y z
N VAL A 1 1.27 5.99 6.76
CA VAL A 1 0.69 7.28 7.20
C VAL A 1 1.29 8.45 6.43
N TRP A 2 2.61 8.65 6.46
CA TRP A 2 3.29 9.74 5.74
C TRP A 2 3.04 9.77 4.22
N THR A 3 3.02 8.60 3.57
CA THR A 3 2.73 8.46 2.12
C THR A 3 1.35 8.98 1.75
N MET A 4 0.32 8.61 2.52
CA MET A 4 -1.05 9.08 2.31
C MET A 4 -1.17 10.60 2.57
N THR A 5 -0.53 11.12 3.62
CA THR A 5 -0.51 12.57 3.88
C THR A 5 0.13 13.35 2.72
N ALA A 6 1.21 12.82 2.12
CA ALA A 6 1.86 13.45 0.98
C ALA A 6 0.92 13.54 -0.25
N VAL A 7 0.12 12.49 -0.50
CA VAL A 7 -0.87 12.49 -1.59
C VAL A 7 -1.88 13.61 -1.43
N PHE A 8 -2.51 13.73 -0.26
CA PHE A 8 -3.48 14.82 -0.03
C PHE A 8 -2.83 16.19 -0.10
N LYS A 9 -1.60 16.35 0.41
CA LYS A 9 -0.86 17.62 0.32
C LYS A 9 -0.46 18.03 -1.10
N SER A 10 -0.40 17.08 -2.04
CA SER A 10 -0.10 17.39 -3.45
C SER A 10 -1.30 17.91 -4.23
N ILE A 11 -2.52 17.78 -3.69
CA ILE A 11 -3.74 18.29 -4.34
C ILE A 11 -3.79 19.81 -4.16
N PRO A 12 -3.95 20.60 -5.25
CA PRO A 12 -4.08 22.04 -5.14
C PRO A 12 -5.32 22.43 -4.33
N GLU A 13 -5.12 23.21 -3.26
CA GLU A 13 -6.21 23.70 -2.39
C GLU A 13 -7.26 24.50 -3.17
N SER A 14 -6.85 25.18 -4.25
CA SER A 14 -7.74 25.96 -5.13
C SER A 14 -8.87 25.15 -5.76
N LEU A 15 -8.69 23.84 -5.97
CA LEU A 15 -9.74 22.97 -6.51
C LEU A 15 -10.85 22.71 -5.49
N GLU A 16 -10.49 22.59 -4.20
CA GLU A 16 -11.45 22.42 -3.12
C GLU A 16 -12.19 23.72 -2.82
N GLU A 17 -11.47 24.84 -2.83
CA GLU A 17 -12.04 26.19 -2.67
C GLU A 17 -13.02 26.52 -3.79
N ALA A 18 -12.70 26.21 -5.05
CA ALA A 18 -13.59 26.42 -6.18
C ALA A 18 -14.90 25.63 -6.02
N ALA A 19 -14.84 24.38 -5.59
CA ALA A 19 -16.04 23.57 -5.34
C ALA A 19 -16.91 24.15 -4.22
N MET A 20 -16.29 24.62 -3.13
CA MET A 20 -17.01 25.27 -2.03
C MET A 20 -17.65 26.60 -2.46
N ASN A 21 -16.97 27.40 -3.28
CA ASN A 21 -17.50 28.64 -3.85
C ASN A 21 -18.72 28.41 -4.75
N LEU A 22 -18.81 27.25 -5.39
CA LEU A 22 -19.97 26.82 -6.18
C LEU A 22 -21.11 26.21 -5.32
N GLY A 23 -21.01 26.32 -3.99
CA GLY A 23 -22.05 25.88 -3.04
C GLY A 23 -21.95 24.41 -2.62
N ALA A 24 -20.84 23.72 -2.91
CA ALA A 24 -20.60 22.39 -2.34
C ALA A 24 -20.27 22.48 -0.84
N SER A 25 -20.89 21.62 -0.03
CA SER A 25 -20.49 21.46 1.38
C SER A 25 -19.12 20.77 1.46
N ARG A 26 -18.39 20.95 2.58
CA ARG A 26 -17.07 20.33 2.81
C ARG A 26 -17.06 18.81 2.56
N LEU A 27 -18.10 18.11 3.02
CA LEU A 27 -18.23 16.66 2.82
C LEU A 27 -18.39 16.33 1.33
N LYS A 28 -19.23 17.10 0.61
CA LYS A 28 -19.40 16.94 -0.84
C LYS A 28 -18.09 17.19 -1.58
N THR A 29 -17.40 18.30 -1.28
CA THR A 29 -16.09 18.64 -1.86
C THR A 29 -15.07 17.52 -1.66
N PHE A 30 -15.00 16.93 -0.46
CA PHE A 30 -14.11 15.80 -0.19
C PHE A 30 -14.39 14.62 -1.11
N PHE A 31 -15.64 14.17 -1.22
CA PHE A 31 -15.98 13.00 -2.03
C PHE A 31 -15.97 13.25 -3.55
N THR A 32 -16.17 14.50 -4.00
CA THR A 32 -16.24 14.81 -5.43
C THR A 32 -14.97 15.42 -6.01
N VAL A 33 -14.08 15.95 -5.17
CA VAL A 33 -12.83 16.60 -5.60
C VAL A 33 -11.62 15.91 -4.98
N ALA A 34 -11.47 16.00 -3.66
CA ALA A 34 -10.26 15.54 -2.98
C ALA A 34 -10.04 14.03 -3.14
N LEU A 35 -11.08 13.22 -2.88
CA LEU A 35 -10.98 11.77 -2.90
C LEU A 35 -10.70 11.21 -4.32
N PRO A 36 -11.41 11.62 -5.39
CA PRO A 36 -11.09 11.19 -6.75
C PRO A 36 -9.68 11.58 -7.18
N LEU A 37 -9.21 12.78 -6.82
CA LEU A 37 -7.85 13.23 -7.12
C LEU A 37 -6.80 12.48 -6.30
N ALA A 38 -7.10 12.12 -5.05
CA ALA A 38 -6.22 11.33 -4.19
C ALA A 38 -6.22 9.83 -4.55
N THR A 39 -7.25 9.33 -5.25
CA THR A 39 -7.46 7.90 -5.53
C THR A 39 -6.22 7.17 -6.09
N PRO A 40 -5.52 7.68 -7.13
CA PRO A 40 -4.31 7.00 -7.63
C PRO A 40 -3.22 6.88 -6.55
N GLY A 41 -2.93 7.96 -5.82
CA GLY A 41 -1.97 7.95 -4.71
C GLY A 41 -2.41 7.10 -3.51
N LEU A 42 -3.72 6.98 -3.27
CA LEU A 42 -4.27 6.09 -2.25
C LEU A 42 -4.07 4.61 -2.61
N ILE A 43 -4.27 4.24 -3.88
CA ILE A 43 -4.01 2.89 -4.37
C ILE A 43 -2.52 2.56 -4.20
N ALA A 44 -1.63 3.45 -4.64
CA ALA A 44 -0.19 3.27 -4.48
C ALA A 44 0.22 3.13 -3.00
N SER A 45 -0.30 4.01 -2.13
CA SER A 45 -0.05 3.95 -0.69
C SER A 45 -0.56 2.66 -0.05
N THR A 46 -1.72 2.16 -0.49
CA THR A 46 -2.32 0.91 0.00
C THR A 46 -1.48 -0.29 -0.40
N LEU A 47 -1.04 -0.37 -1.66
CA LEU A 47 -0.17 -1.44 -2.14
C LEU A 47 1.14 -1.49 -1.35
N LEU A 48 1.74 -0.33 -1.08
CA LEU A 48 2.98 -0.21 -0.31
C LEU A 48 2.77 -0.63 1.15
N VAL A 49 1.69 -0.20 1.82
CA VAL A 49 1.37 -0.63 3.19
C VAL A 49 1.12 -2.14 3.25
N PHE A 50 0.43 -2.70 2.26
CA PHE A 50 0.17 -4.13 2.19
C PHE A 50 1.46 -4.94 1.98
N LEU A 51 2.38 -4.44 1.14
CA LEU A 51 3.70 -5.02 0.97
C LEU A 51 4.48 -5.07 2.30
N TYR A 52 4.48 -3.97 3.07
CA TYR A 52 5.11 -3.95 4.40
C TYR A 52 4.43 -4.93 5.38
N SER A 53 3.10 -5.01 5.35
CA SER A 53 2.36 -5.93 6.23
C SER A 53 2.62 -7.40 5.92
N LEU A 54 2.88 -7.75 4.65
CA LEU A 54 3.18 -9.14 4.26
C LEU A 54 4.52 -9.63 4.80
N ASP A 55 5.49 -8.73 4.91
CA ASP A 55 6.84 -9.03 5.44
C ASP A 55 6.92 -8.83 6.97
N GLU A 56 5.81 -8.51 7.63
CA GLU A 56 5.79 -8.24 9.06
C GLU A 56 5.96 -9.53 9.88
N PHE A 57 7.19 -9.74 10.31
CA PHE A 57 7.59 -10.86 11.14
C PHE A 57 7.58 -10.52 12.63
N THR A 58 8.21 -9.41 13.01
CA THR A 58 8.55 -9.10 14.41
C THR A 58 7.31 -8.93 15.27
N GLY A 59 6.35 -8.10 14.84
CA GLY A 59 5.11 -7.88 15.57
C GLY A 59 4.31 -9.17 15.72
N THR A 60 4.23 -9.97 14.64
CA THR A 60 3.52 -11.24 14.65
C THR A 60 4.17 -12.26 15.57
N LEU A 61 5.51 -12.36 15.58
CA LEU A 61 6.22 -13.28 16.46
C LEU A 61 6.07 -12.88 17.93
N LEU A 62 6.21 -11.60 18.26
CA LEU A 62 6.21 -11.16 19.65
C LEU A 62 4.81 -11.10 20.26
N VAL A 63 3.82 -10.67 19.49
CA VAL A 63 2.45 -10.44 19.99
C VAL A 63 1.52 -11.60 19.63
N GLY A 64 1.67 -12.17 18.43
CA GLY A 64 0.79 -13.21 17.92
C GLY A 64 1.19 -14.64 18.33
N SER A 65 2.46 -14.88 18.70
CA SER A 65 2.91 -16.22 19.08
C SER A 65 2.34 -16.65 20.44
N PRO A 66 1.95 -17.94 20.62
CA PRO A 66 2.05 -19.03 19.65
C PRO A 66 0.85 -19.20 18.71
N PHE A 67 -0.23 -18.44 18.91
CA PHE A 67 -1.54 -18.69 18.31
C PHE A 67 -1.70 -18.21 16.87
N VAL A 68 -0.94 -17.19 16.46
CA VAL A 68 -0.96 -16.64 15.11
C VAL A 68 0.25 -17.17 14.34
N LEU A 69 -0.03 -17.93 13.28
CA LEU A 69 0.99 -18.47 12.38
C LEU A 69 0.89 -17.78 11.01
N THR A 70 1.82 -16.86 10.75
CA THR A 70 2.00 -16.28 9.41
C THR A 70 3.15 -16.96 8.68
N LEU A 71 3.23 -16.78 7.35
CA LEU A 71 4.33 -17.34 6.54
C LEU A 71 5.72 -16.92 7.03
N PRO A 72 6.01 -15.64 7.36
CA PRO A 72 7.30 -15.26 7.94
C PRO A 72 7.62 -15.97 9.25
N VAL A 73 6.63 -16.12 10.15
CA VAL A 73 6.80 -16.83 11.43
C VAL A 73 7.02 -18.32 11.22
N TYR A 74 6.29 -18.93 10.28
CA TYR A 74 6.46 -20.34 9.92
C TYR A 74 7.85 -20.62 9.33
N MET A 75 8.31 -19.77 8.42
CA MET A 75 9.65 -19.83 7.84
C MET A 75 10.72 -19.76 8.93
N TYR A 76 10.60 -18.81 9.86
CA TYR A 76 11.53 -18.68 10.99
C TYR A 76 11.56 -19.92 11.89
N ARG A 77 10.39 -20.41 12.34
CA ARG A 77 10.30 -21.59 13.23
C ARG A 77 10.93 -22.83 12.59
N THR A 78 10.67 -23.02 11.30
CA THR A 78 11.18 -24.13 10.51
C THR A 78 12.70 -24.02 10.30
N SER A 79 13.21 -22.81 10.07
CA SER A 79 14.64 -22.55 9.97
C SER A 79 15.38 -22.82 11.28
N VAL A 80 14.82 -22.41 12.42
CA VAL A 80 15.38 -22.72 13.76
C VAL A 80 15.29 -24.22 14.07
N GLY A 81 14.27 -24.91 13.54
CA GLY A 81 14.12 -26.37 13.61
C GLY A 81 15.05 -27.17 12.70
N TYR A 82 16.02 -26.54 12.02
CA TYR A 82 16.96 -27.15 11.07
C TYR A 82 16.33 -27.73 9.79
N GLU A 83 15.05 -27.46 9.53
CA GLU A 83 14.32 -27.87 8.33
C GLU A 83 14.50 -26.85 7.19
N LEU A 84 15.75 -26.59 6.79
CA LEU A 84 16.07 -25.49 5.85
C LEU A 84 15.31 -25.60 4.52
N GLN A 85 15.06 -26.82 4.04
CA GLN A 85 14.32 -27.07 2.81
C GLN A 85 12.89 -26.51 2.88
N VAL A 86 12.19 -26.75 3.98
CA VAL A 86 10.82 -26.28 4.19
C VAL A 86 10.80 -24.76 4.37
N ALA A 87 11.81 -24.20 5.06
CA ALA A 87 11.97 -22.75 5.18
C ALA A 87 12.20 -22.08 3.81
N SER A 88 13.01 -22.68 2.94
CA SER A 88 13.22 -22.18 1.57
C SER A 88 11.95 -22.22 0.72
N ILE A 89 11.12 -23.26 0.84
CA ILE A 89 9.84 -23.34 0.14
C ILE A 89 8.90 -22.22 0.63
N ALA A 90 8.82 -21.99 1.94
CA ALA A 90 8.02 -20.89 2.50
C ALA A 90 8.49 -19.51 1.99
N ALA A 91 9.81 -19.30 1.90
CA ALA A 91 10.39 -18.09 1.33
C ALA A 91 9.98 -17.87 -0.14
N LEU A 92 10.04 -18.92 -0.97
CA LEU A 92 9.62 -18.84 -2.38
C LEU A 92 8.13 -18.53 -2.51
N ILE A 93 7.28 -19.13 -1.67
CA ILE A 93 5.85 -18.85 -1.65
C ILE A 93 5.58 -17.40 -1.25
N LEU A 94 6.28 -16.88 -0.24
CA LEU A 94 6.16 -15.49 0.20
C LEU A 94 6.68 -14.49 -0.85
N MET A 95 7.67 -14.88 -1.65
CA MET A 95 8.23 -14.06 -2.72
C MET A 95 7.19 -13.76 -3.82
N LEU A 96 6.32 -14.72 -4.16
CA LEU A 96 5.31 -14.56 -5.23
C LEU A 96 4.36 -13.36 -5.03
N PRO A 97 3.65 -13.21 -3.88
CA PRO A 97 2.81 -12.04 -3.65
C PRO A 97 3.63 -10.75 -3.54
N GLY A 98 4.86 -10.80 -3.00
CA GLY A 98 5.76 -9.64 -2.94
C GLY A 98 6.09 -9.10 -4.34
N ILE A 99 6.53 -9.98 -5.26
CA ILE A 99 6.80 -9.60 -6.66
C ILE A 99 5.53 -9.09 -7.32
N LEU A 100 4.39 -9.77 -7.14
CA LEU A 100 3.12 -9.37 -7.73
C LEU A 100 2.75 -7.93 -7.32
N LEU A 101 2.86 -7.60 -6.04
CA LEU A 101 2.55 -6.27 -5.53
C LEU A 101 3.52 -5.21 -6.04
N LEU A 102 4.81 -5.54 -6.15
CA LEU A 102 5.80 -4.63 -6.73
C LEU A 102 5.51 -4.35 -8.21
N VAL A 103 5.17 -5.38 -8.99
CA VAL A 103 4.79 -5.21 -10.40
C VAL A 103 3.51 -4.39 -10.55
N LEU A 104 2.51 -4.63 -9.69
CA LEU A 104 1.29 -3.82 -9.66
C LEU A 104 1.60 -2.36 -9.33
N LEU A 105 2.41 -2.12 -8.29
CA LEU A 105 2.83 -0.76 -7.90
C LEU A 105 3.54 -0.06 -9.07
N GLU A 106 4.49 -0.71 -9.73
CA GLU A 106 5.21 -0.16 -10.88
C GLU A 106 4.27 0.20 -12.02
N ARG A 107 3.32 -0.69 -12.34
CA ARG A 107 2.34 -0.46 -13.42
C ARG A 107 1.40 0.70 -13.11
N TYR A 108 0.93 0.81 -11.87
CA TYR A 108 0.06 1.90 -11.45
C TYR A 108 0.80 3.25 -11.45
N MET A 109 2.02 3.31 -10.93
CA MET A 109 2.82 4.53 -10.93
C MET A 109 3.14 4.99 -12.36
N LYS A 110 3.53 4.08 -13.27
CA LYS A 110 3.77 4.41 -14.69
C LYS A 110 2.51 4.97 -15.37
N ALA A 111 1.34 4.40 -15.09
CA ALA A 111 0.07 4.90 -15.62
C ALA A 111 -0.23 6.32 -15.13
N GLU A 112 0.06 6.62 -13.87
CA GLU A 112 -0.10 7.95 -13.29
C GLU A 112 0.85 8.97 -13.94
N TYR A 113 2.15 8.65 -14.07
CA TYR A 113 3.11 9.50 -14.78
C TYR A 113 2.65 9.81 -16.20
N LEU A 114 2.20 8.81 -16.95
CA LEU A 114 1.70 9.01 -18.32
C LEU A 114 0.44 9.87 -18.40
N SER A 115 -0.47 9.75 -17.42
CA SER A 115 -1.69 10.57 -17.35
C SER A 115 -1.42 12.05 -17.03
N MET A 116 -0.31 12.34 -16.34
CA MET A 116 0.11 13.69 -15.99
C MET A 116 0.74 14.42 -17.19
N PHE A 117 1.50 13.71 -18.03
CA PHE A 117 2.09 14.27 -19.26
C PHE A 117 1.11 14.34 -20.43
N GLY A 118 0.09 13.46 -20.49
CA GLY A 118 -0.93 13.49 -21.54
C GLY A 118 -1.97 14.62 -21.41
N ARG A 119 -1.84 15.49 -20.39
CA ARG A 119 -2.69 16.67 -20.16
C ARG A 119 -2.01 18.01 -20.50
N LEU A 120 -0.81 17.98 -21.09
CA LEU A 120 -0.14 19.13 -21.71
C LEU A 120 -0.38 19.14 -23.23
#